data_AF-A0A1G0WPM9-F1
#
_entry.id   AF-A0A1G0WPM9-F1
#
_cell.length_a   1.000
_cell.length_b   1.000
_cell.length_c   1.000
_cell.angle_alpha   90.00
_cell.angle_beta   90.00
_cell.angle_gamma   90.00
#
_symmetry.space_group_name_H-M   'P 1'
#
loop_
_entity.id
_entity.type
_entity.pdbx_description
1 polymer ?
#
loop_
_entity_poly.entity_id
_entity_poly.type
_entity_poly.pdbx_seq_one_letter_code
_entity_poly.pdbx_strand_id
1 'polypeptide(L)'
;MLGWIPKPGRFSSDWTSKVDSFGIRSNGRSIPTEGQPILTVGDSFTFGDEVEDSETWPSHLEEILNKHVLNASVGAYGIDQAFLRAKLLLDKYDPDVVILSFISNDINRTEYSYYPYGRGWKPYFKYKDSTLVLQNVPVPQELSSRKFQTLRHILGYSFLADFVLDRVAPQWWHDFPVTKRIHNDGENVCLALLVRLNQLIKRRGGKFIAIPLATNGRIGDNERLLSLIKRAREKGVEVLDLSADMLKLQPSQFQSLFMPSGHYSPAMNRFVAEHIAAFLRERGIRPPPNKSLTVW
;
A
#
# COMPACT_ATOMS: atom_id res chain seq x y z
N MET A 1 6.49 15.28 -2.60
CA MET A 1 5.02 15.14 -2.72
C MET A 1 4.45 14.01 -1.87
N LEU A 2 5.04 12.81 -1.84
CA LEU A 2 4.43 11.62 -1.20
C LEU A 2 4.63 11.48 0.32
N GLY A 3 5.39 12.38 0.95
CA GLY A 3 5.87 12.21 2.33
C GLY A 3 7.19 11.43 2.33
N TRP A 4 7.13 10.11 2.15
CA TRP A 4 8.31 9.25 2.05
C TRP A 4 8.23 8.34 0.84
N ILE A 5 9.40 7.95 0.33
CA ILE A 5 9.59 6.80 -0.57
C ILE A 5 10.78 5.99 -0.03
N PRO A 6 10.83 4.67 -0.28
CA PRO A 6 11.99 3.89 0.08
C PRO A 6 13.24 4.43 -0.67
N LYS A 7 14.33 4.71 0.05
CA LYS A 7 15.62 5.14 -0.53
C LYS A 7 16.42 3.93 -1.07
N PRO A 8 17.18 4.07 -2.17
CA PRO A 8 17.94 2.95 -2.73
C PRO A 8 18.82 2.26 -1.68
N GLY A 9 18.78 0.93 -1.66
CA GLY A 9 19.51 0.13 -0.67
C GLY A 9 18.68 -1.03 -0.11
N ARG A 10 19.16 -1.59 1.00
CA ARG A 10 18.52 -2.66 1.77
C ARG A 10 17.83 -2.07 3.01
N PHE A 11 16.57 -2.42 3.24
CA PHE A 11 15.74 -1.80 4.30
C PHE A 11 15.68 -2.59 5.60
N SER A 12 16.05 -3.88 5.58
CA SER A 12 16.03 -4.75 6.75
C SER A 12 17.35 -5.49 6.91
N SER A 13 17.77 -5.70 8.16
CA SER A 13 18.87 -6.61 8.50
C SER A 13 18.45 -8.08 8.35
N ASP A 14 17.16 -8.36 8.48
CA ASP A 14 16.65 -9.71 8.73
C ASP A 14 16.09 -10.38 7.46
N TRP A 15 15.75 -9.58 6.43
CA TRP A 15 15.38 -10.05 5.09
C TRP A 15 15.93 -9.10 4.01
N THR A 16 16.00 -9.54 2.76
CA THR A 16 16.35 -8.67 1.63
C THR A 16 15.14 -7.94 1.09
N SER A 17 15.31 -6.63 0.94
CA SER A 17 14.35 -5.71 0.34
C SER A 17 15.15 -4.70 -0.47
N LYS A 18 15.57 -5.07 -1.69
CA LYS A 18 16.37 -4.15 -2.52
C LYS A 18 15.43 -3.23 -3.28
N VAL A 19 15.75 -1.94 -3.29
CA VAL A 19 14.96 -0.94 -3.99
C VAL A 19 15.84 -0.11 -4.92
N ASP A 20 15.32 0.20 -6.12
CA ASP A 20 15.98 1.03 -7.11
C ASP A 20 15.88 2.55 -6.83
N SER A 21 16.46 3.36 -7.72
CA SER A 21 16.42 4.83 -7.66
C SER A 21 15.01 5.46 -7.68
N PHE A 22 13.99 4.71 -8.14
CA PHE A 22 12.62 5.16 -8.22
C PHE A 22 11.78 4.69 -7.04
N GLY A 23 12.32 3.92 -6.10
CA GLY A 23 11.53 3.35 -5.02
C GLY A 23 10.79 2.07 -5.44
N ILE A 24 11.22 1.38 -6.49
CA ILE A 24 10.65 0.09 -6.94
C ILE A 24 11.41 -1.04 -6.28
N ARG A 25 10.70 -1.93 -5.59
CA ARG A 25 11.29 -3.12 -4.97
C ARG A 25 11.64 -4.15 -6.05
N SER A 26 12.81 -4.76 -5.88
CA SER A 26 13.29 -5.91 -6.66
C SER A 26 12.39 -7.13 -6.45
N ASN A 27 12.14 -7.89 -7.53
CA ASN A 27 11.48 -9.20 -7.47
C ASN A 27 12.48 -10.37 -7.32
N GLY A 28 13.77 -10.07 -7.10
CA GLY A 28 14.82 -11.06 -6.91
C GLY A 28 15.17 -11.89 -8.17
N ARG A 29 14.56 -11.55 -9.31
CA ARG A 29 14.71 -12.26 -10.59
C ARG A 29 14.88 -11.25 -11.72
N SER A 30 15.46 -11.70 -12.83
CA SER A 30 15.53 -10.94 -14.08
C SER A 30 14.60 -11.58 -15.09
N ILE A 31 13.48 -10.91 -15.39
CA ILE A 31 12.51 -11.31 -16.42
C ILE A 31 12.58 -10.29 -17.56
N PRO A 32 12.39 -10.70 -18.84
CA PRO A 32 12.38 -9.77 -19.95
C PRO A 32 11.42 -8.60 -19.71
N THR A 33 11.91 -7.38 -19.91
CA THR A 33 11.13 -6.14 -19.74
C THR A 33 10.42 -5.74 -21.03
N GLU A 34 10.12 -6.70 -21.90
CA GLU A 34 9.42 -6.46 -23.15
C GLU A 34 7.93 -6.19 -22.89
N GLY A 35 7.39 -5.16 -23.55
CA GLY A 35 5.99 -4.76 -23.43
C GLY A 35 5.68 -3.89 -22.21
N GLN A 36 4.41 -3.52 -22.07
CA GLN A 36 3.93 -2.71 -20.95
C GLN A 36 3.92 -3.55 -19.66
N PRO A 37 4.43 -3.02 -18.53
CA PRO A 37 4.49 -3.75 -17.27
C PRO A 37 3.15 -3.73 -16.53
N ILE A 38 3.00 -4.64 -15.57
CA ILE A 38 2.00 -4.51 -14.50
C ILE A 38 2.59 -3.61 -13.41
N LEU A 39 1.88 -2.56 -13.02
CA LEU A 39 2.27 -1.70 -11.89
C LEU A 39 1.48 -2.08 -10.64
N THR A 40 2.16 -2.39 -9.54
CA THR A 40 1.52 -2.62 -8.24
C THR A 40 1.83 -1.49 -7.27
N VAL A 41 0.80 -0.98 -6.60
CA VAL A 41 0.91 0.03 -5.54
C VAL A 41 0.05 -0.39 -4.35
N GLY A 42 0.45 0.05 -3.17
CA GLY A 42 -0.19 -0.37 -1.93
C GLY A 42 0.72 -0.11 -0.74
N ASP A 43 0.47 -0.85 0.34
CA ASP A 43 1.18 -0.72 1.60
C ASP A 43 2.24 -1.83 1.82
N SER A 44 2.56 -2.13 3.08
CA SER A 44 3.56 -3.13 3.46
C SER A 44 3.19 -4.56 3.03
N PHE A 45 1.90 -4.90 2.92
CA PHE A 45 1.48 -6.22 2.45
C PHE A 45 1.81 -6.43 0.97
N THR A 46 1.86 -5.35 0.20
CA THR A 46 2.25 -5.42 -1.22
C THR A 46 3.73 -5.21 -1.44
N PHE A 47 4.33 -4.32 -0.65
CA PHE A 47 5.77 -4.20 -0.63
C PHE A 47 6.40 -5.54 -0.27
N GLY A 48 5.78 -6.32 0.61
CA GLY A 48 6.22 -7.64 1.05
C GLY A 48 7.14 -7.56 2.28
N ASP A 49 6.79 -6.73 3.26
CA ASP A 49 7.56 -6.66 4.50
C ASP A 49 7.70 -8.06 5.12
N GLU A 50 8.90 -8.37 5.63
CA GLU A 50 9.27 -9.64 6.30
C GLU A 50 9.47 -10.88 5.42
N VAL A 51 9.48 -10.71 4.10
CA VAL A 51 9.85 -11.79 3.17
C VAL A 51 10.94 -11.31 2.21
N GLU A 52 11.67 -12.23 1.60
CA GLU A 52 12.73 -11.93 0.63
C GLU A 52 12.17 -11.32 -0.66
N ASP A 53 13.01 -10.62 -1.44
CA ASP A 53 12.60 -10.01 -2.73
C ASP A 53 11.87 -11.01 -3.65
N SER A 54 12.33 -12.27 -3.66
CA SER A 54 11.78 -13.35 -4.48
C SER A 54 10.48 -13.96 -3.97
N GLU A 55 10.04 -13.61 -2.76
CA GLU A 55 8.91 -14.22 -2.04
C GLU A 55 7.69 -13.29 -1.94
N THR A 56 7.80 -12.05 -2.42
CA THR A 56 6.67 -11.12 -2.45
C THR A 56 5.62 -11.58 -3.46
N TRP A 57 4.33 -11.26 -3.23
CA TRP A 57 3.31 -11.61 -4.21
C TRP A 57 3.54 -10.95 -5.59
N PRO A 58 4.06 -9.71 -5.71
CA PRO A 58 4.39 -9.15 -7.02
C PRO A 58 5.49 -9.95 -7.74
N SER A 59 6.50 -10.44 -6.99
CA SER A 59 7.53 -11.33 -7.52
C SER A 59 6.97 -12.65 -8.02
N HIS A 60 6.10 -13.30 -7.24
CA HIS A 60 5.42 -14.52 -7.68
C HIS A 60 4.49 -14.27 -8.87
N LEU A 61 3.81 -13.13 -8.92
CA LEU A 61 2.97 -12.77 -10.06
C LEU A 61 3.80 -12.62 -11.35
N GLU A 62 4.97 -12.00 -11.25
CA GLU A 62 5.93 -11.86 -12.35
C GLU A 62 6.35 -13.23 -12.90
N GLU A 63 6.68 -14.16 -12.00
CA GLU A 63 7.03 -15.56 -12.32
C GLU A 63 5.86 -16.28 -13.01
N ILE A 64 4.66 -16.23 -12.43
CA ILE A 64 3.48 -16.99 -12.90
C ILE A 64 2.99 -16.49 -14.27
N LEU A 65 3.08 -15.18 -14.52
CA LEU A 65 2.64 -14.58 -15.79
C LEU A 65 3.76 -14.46 -16.83
N ASN A 66 5.02 -14.65 -16.43
CA ASN A 66 6.19 -14.36 -17.25
C ASN A 66 6.08 -12.97 -17.92
N LYS A 67 5.69 -11.97 -17.12
CA LYS A 67 5.43 -10.58 -17.54
C LYS A 67 5.96 -9.67 -16.46
N HIS A 68 6.66 -8.61 -16.85
CA HIS A 68 7.28 -7.64 -15.94
C HIS A 68 6.27 -7.05 -14.94
N VAL A 69 6.61 -7.07 -13.65
CA VAL A 69 5.80 -6.52 -12.55
C VAL A 69 6.62 -5.51 -11.74
N LEU A 70 6.16 -4.25 -11.73
CA LEU A 70 6.76 -3.17 -10.95
C LEU A 70 6.13 -3.12 -9.55
N ASN A 71 6.88 -3.54 -8.52
CA ASN A 71 6.46 -3.35 -7.13
C ASN A 71 6.78 -1.95 -6.61
N ALA A 72 5.84 -1.02 -6.79
CA ALA A 72 5.98 0.38 -6.40
C ALA A 72 5.30 0.72 -5.06
N SER A 73 4.96 -0.30 -4.28
CA SER A 73 4.26 -0.18 -3.00
C SER A 73 5.18 0.34 -1.90
N VAL A 74 4.60 0.92 -0.86
CA VAL A 74 5.39 1.54 0.20
C VAL A 74 4.69 1.33 1.54
N GLY A 75 5.42 0.74 2.49
CA GLY A 75 4.91 0.53 3.84
C GLY A 75 4.35 1.80 4.47
N ALA A 76 3.28 1.64 5.25
CA ALA A 76 2.52 2.70 5.92
C ALA A 76 1.72 3.66 5.01
N TYR A 77 1.60 3.37 3.71
CA TYR A 77 0.74 4.17 2.85
C TYR A 77 -0.74 3.97 3.16
N GLY A 78 -1.52 5.04 3.02
CA GLY A 78 -2.96 4.92 2.78
C GLY A 78 -3.26 4.89 1.29
N ILE A 79 -4.53 4.67 0.94
CA ILE A 79 -4.99 4.65 -0.47
C ILE A 79 -4.68 5.98 -1.18
N ASP A 80 -4.65 7.10 -0.44
CA ASP A 80 -4.24 8.42 -0.93
C ASP A 80 -2.80 8.49 -1.44
N GLN A 81 -1.84 7.97 -0.68
CA GLN A 81 -0.45 7.93 -1.09
C GLN A 81 -0.23 6.90 -2.21
N ALA A 82 -0.88 5.73 -2.14
CA ALA A 82 -0.83 4.74 -3.20
C ALA A 82 -1.40 5.28 -4.53
N PHE A 83 -2.51 6.05 -4.48
CA PHE A 83 -3.06 6.77 -5.63
C PHE A 83 -2.05 7.76 -6.24
N LEU A 84 -1.45 8.62 -5.40
CA LEU A 84 -0.47 9.60 -5.87
C LEU A 84 0.76 8.91 -6.46
N ARG A 85 1.19 7.80 -5.86
CA ARG A 85 2.31 6.98 -6.32
C ARG A 85 2.03 6.37 -7.68
N ALA A 86 0.85 5.76 -7.89
CA ALA A 86 0.44 5.27 -9.20
C ALA A 86 0.45 6.39 -10.23
N LYS A 87 -0.20 7.53 -9.93
CA LYS A 87 -0.29 8.68 -10.85
C LYS A 87 1.09 9.18 -11.32
N LEU A 88 2.09 9.21 -10.44
CA LEU A 88 3.46 9.61 -10.79
C LEU A 88 4.16 8.62 -11.73
N LEU A 89 3.82 7.34 -11.62
CA LEU A 89 4.52 6.27 -12.35
C LEU A 89 3.85 5.91 -13.68
N LEU A 90 2.58 6.29 -13.87
CA LEU A 90 1.87 6.06 -15.13
C LEU A 90 2.61 6.65 -16.34
N ASP A 91 3.17 7.86 -16.24
CA ASP A 91 3.90 8.49 -17.36
C ASP A 91 5.29 7.89 -17.58
N LYS A 92 5.87 7.32 -16.53
CA LYS A 92 7.24 6.81 -16.57
C LYS A 92 7.31 5.40 -17.16
N TYR A 93 6.33 4.56 -16.83
CA TYR A 93 6.37 3.13 -17.15
C TYR A 93 5.26 2.68 -18.08
N ASP A 94 4.27 3.55 -18.37
CA ASP A 94 3.14 3.26 -19.25
C ASP A 94 2.52 1.85 -19.06
N PRO A 95 2.08 1.50 -17.83
CA PRO A 95 1.61 0.16 -17.52
C PRO A 95 0.25 -0.14 -18.18
N ASP A 96 0.07 -1.36 -18.67
CA ASP A 96 -1.22 -1.83 -19.21
C ASP A 96 -2.18 -2.26 -18.10
N VAL A 97 -1.64 -2.61 -16.94
CA VAL A 97 -2.40 -2.99 -15.75
C VAL A 97 -1.86 -2.26 -14.54
N VAL A 98 -2.74 -1.66 -13.76
CA VAL A 98 -2.41 -1.13 -12.43
C VAL A 98 -3.23 -1.85 -11.38
N ILE A 99 -2.53 -2.38 -10.39
CA ILE A 99 -3.11 -3.03 -9.22
C ILE A 99 -2.88 -2.13 -8.02
N LEU A 100 -3.97 -1.70 -7.37
CA LEU A 100 -3.91 -1.06 -6.06
C LEU A 100 -4.47 -2.02 -5.02
N SER A 101 -3.59 -2.59 -4.21
CA SER A 101 -3.94 -3.46 -3.10
C SER A 101 -3.93 -2.70 -1.78
N PHE A 102 -4.86 -3.03 -0.90
CA PHE A 102 -5.06 -2.31 0.35
C PHE A 102 -5.69 -3.16 1.45
N ILE A 103 -5.45 -2.78 2.70
CA ILE A 103 -6.12 -3.32 3.89
C ILE A 103 -7.09 -2.27 4.49
N SER A 104 -7.93 -2.65 5.45
CA SER A 104 -8.86 -1.71 6.14
C SER A 104 -8.12 -0.51 6.71
N ASN A 105 -6.92 -0.75 7.24
CA ASN A 105 -6.09 0.29 7.85
C ASN A 105 -5.64 1.37 6.85
N ASP A 106 -5.56 1.06 5.56
CA ASP A 106 -5.20 2.05 4.53
C ASP A 106 -6.29 3.09 4.31
N ILE A 107 -7.54 2.72 4.59
CA ILE A 107 -8.68 3.63 4.62
C ILE A 107 -8.52 4.60 5.79
N ASN A 108 -8.21 4.07 6.98
CA ASN A 108 -7.94 4.87 8.17
C ASN A 108 -6.76 5.83 7.95
N ARG A 109 -5.68 5.38 7.29
CA ARG A 109 -4.47 6.19 7.00
C ARG A 109 -4.73 7.39 6.09
N THR A 110 -5.86 7.44 5.36
CA THR A 110 -6.24 8.62 4.57
C THR A 110 -6.77 9.77 5.44
N GLU A 111 -7.21 9.46 6.67
CA GLU A 111 -7.82 10.42 7.59
C GLU A 111 -6.80 11.27 8.34
N TYR A 112 -5.50 11.02 8.16
CA TYR A 112 -4.42 11.64 8.92
C TYR A 112 -3.44 12.41 8.03
N SER A 113 -2.97 13.56 8.53
CA SER A 113 -1.88 14.32 7.90
C SER A 113 -0.48 13.86 8.31
N TYR A 114 -0.40 12.94 9.27
CA TYR A 114 0.84 12.48 9.88
C TYR A 114 0.76 10.99 10.19
N TYR A 115 1.78 10.23 9.79
CA TYR A 115 1.92 8.82 10.13
C TYR A 115 3.00 8.64 11.22
N PRO A 116 2.66 7.99 12.35
CA PRO A 116 3.60 7.77 13.46
C PRO A 116 4.68 6.73 13.09
N TYR A 117 5.47 6.23 14.04
CA TYR A 117 6.50 5.21 13.78
C TYR A 117 7.62 5.63 12.79
N GLY A 118 7.98 6.92 12.81
CA GLY A 118 9.15 7.44 12.11
C GLY A 118 8.98 7.65 10.60
N ARG A 119 7.74 7.78 10.10
CA ARG A 119 7.47 8.17 8.70
C ARG A 119 7.23 9.67 8.54
N GLY A 120 6.39 10.23 9.41
CA GLY A 120 6.19 11.67 9.51
C GLY A 120 4.99 12.22 8.75
N TRP A 121 5.08 13.50 8.38
CA TRP A 121 4.02 14.18 7.63
C TRP A 121 3.80 13.53 6.25
N LYS A 122 2.54 13.54 5.80
CA LYS A 122 2.13 13.01 4.49
C LYS A 122 1.15 13.94 3.77
N PRO A 123 1.08 13.89 2.43
CA PRO A 123 -0.06 14.47 1.73
C PRO A 123 -1.34 13.76 2.17
N TYR A 124 -2.47 14.45 2.06
CA TYR A 124 -3.78 13.86 2.27
C TYR A 124 -4.81 14.53 1.36
N PHE A 125 -5.93 13.86 1.14
CA PHE A 125 -7.07 14.44 0.44
C PHE A 125 -8.17 14.80 1.41
N LYS A 126 -8.81 15.95 1.22
CA LYS A 126 -9.96 16.39 2.02
C LYS A 126 -11.01 17.01 1.11
N TYR A 127 -12.28 16.75 1.40
CA TYR A 127 -13.37 17.46 0.73
C TYR A 127 -13.42 18.92 1.17
N LYS A 128 -13.47 19.82 0.20
CA LYS A 128 -13.81 21.24 0.35
C LYS A 128 -14.91 21.54 -0.66
N ASP A 129 -16.09 21.92 -0.18
CA ASP A 129 -17.25 22.26 -1.02
C ASP A 129 -17.54 21.16 -2.08
N SER A 130 -17.69 19.91 -1.62
CA SER A 130 -17.91 18.69 -2.44
C SER A 130 -16.78 18.33 -3.42
N THR A 131 -15.67 19.07 -3.41
CA THR A 131 -14.50 18.78 -4.25
C THR A 131 -13.41 18.13 -3.42
N LEU A 132 -12.90 16.99 -3.90
CA LEU A 132 -11.77 16.31 -3.26
C LEU A 132 -10.44 17.00 -3.62
N VAL A 133 -9.82 17.68 -2.65
CA VAL A 133 -8.62 18.50 -2.83
C VAL A 133 -7.41 17.85 -2.15
N LEU A 134 -6.28 17.83 -2.86
CA LEU A 134 -4.98 17.43 -2.31
C LEU A 134 -4.42 18.56 -1.44
N GLN A 135 -4.01 18.23 -0.21
CA GLN A 135 -3.45 19.16 0.75
C GLN A 135 -2.11 18.65 1.30
N ASN A 136 -1.45 19.53 2.07
CA ASN A 136 -0.14 19.26 2.69
C ASN A 136 0.96 18.98 1.66
N VAL A 137 0.96 19.76 0.57
CA VAL A 137 1.97 19.75 -0.49
C VAL A 137 2.49 21.18 -0.68
N PRO A 138 3.81 21.46 -0.54
CA PRO A 138 4.85 20.52 -0.15
C PRO A 138 4.65 19.94 1.25
N VAL A 139 5.07 18.69 1.44
CA VAL A 139 4.92 17.99 2.73
C VAL A 139 5.90 18.61 3.73
N PRO A 140 5.45 19.03 4.92
CA PRO A 140 6.32 19.58 5.95
C PRO A 140 7.43 18.60 6.33
N GLN A 141 8.66 19.07 6.48
CA GLN A 141 9.75 18.26 7.01
C GLN A 141 9.71 18.29 8.54
N GLU A 142 9.88 17.14 9.18
CA GLU A 142 10.04 17.09 10.63
C GLU A 142 11.38 17.68 11.06
N LEU A 143 11.33 18.61 12.02
CA LEU A 143 12.46 19.05 12.82
C LEU A 143 12.37 18.40 14.21
N SER A 144 12.49 17.07 14.36
CA SER A 144 12.52 16.49 15.72
C SER A 144 13.27 15.16 15.86
N SER A 145 13.93 14.96 17.02
CA SER A 145 14.86 13.86 17.29
C SER A 145 14.17 12.64 17.94
N ARG A 146 14.55 11.42 17.52
CA ARG A 146 14.00 10.14 18.01
C ARG A 146 13.95 9.98 19.54
N LYS A 147 14.90 10.57 20.29
CA LYS A 147 14.99 10.46 21.75
C LYS A 147 13.78 11.07 22.47
N PHE A 148 13.15 12.07 21.87
CA PHE A 148 12.01 12.77 22.45
C PHE A 148 10.69 11.99 22.34
N GLN A 149 10.56 11.15 21.30
CA GLN A 149 9.35 10.33 21.08
C GLN A 149 9.20 9.26 22.16
N THR A 150 10.30 8.62 22.56
CA THR A 150 10.32 7.62 23.65
C THR A 150 9.98 8.26 24.99
N LEU A 151 10.55 9.44 25.28
CA LEU A 151 10.28 10.16 26.53
C LEU A 151 8.81 10.57 26.63
N ARG A 152 8.22 11.09 25.55
CA ARG A 152 6.79 11.42 25.51
C ARG A 152 5.91 10.18 25.69
N HIS A 153 6.20 9.08 25.00
CA HIS A 153 5.40 7.85 25.11
C HIS A 153 5.35 7.38 26.56
N ILE A 154 6.48 7.40 27.27
CA ILE A 154 6.55 7.02 28.69
C ILE A 154 5.79 8.01 29.59
N LEU A 155 6.01 9.32 29.38
CA LEU A 155 5.40 10.35 30.22
C LEU A 155 3.89 10.51 29.97
N GLY A 156 3.40 10.23 28.77
CA GLY A 156 1.97 10.27 28.42
C GLY A 156 1.13 9.17 29.06
N TYR A 157 1.74 8.09 29.55
CA TYR A 157 1.05 7.10 30.40
C TYR A 157 0.90 7.55 31.86
N SER A 158 1.56 8.64 32.26
CA SER A 158 1.41 9.23 33.57
C SER A 158 0.45 10.43 33.50
N PHE A 159 -0.74 10.26 34.07
CA PHE A 159 -1.76 11.31 34.15
C PHE A 159 -1.21 12.62 34.74
N LEU A 160 -0.34 12.53 35.76
CA LEU A 160 0.26 13.68 36.40
C LEU A 160 1.29 14.39 35.49
N ALA A 161 2.14 13.63 34.80
CA ALA A 161 3.15 14.21 33.92
C ALA A 161 2.50 14.86 32.69
N ASP A 162 1.49 14.21 32.12
CA ASP A 162 0.69 14.77 31.01
C ASP A 162 -0.03 16.06 31.44
N PHE A 163 -0.72 16.06 32.59
CA PHE A 163 -1.42 17.22 33.12
C PHE A 163 -0.51 18.42 33.42
N VAL A 164 0.70 18.18 33.95
CA VAL A 164 1.65 19.24 34.25
C VAL A 164 2.24 19.81 32.95
N LEU A 165 2.74 18.95 32.05
CA LEU A 165 3.40 19.37 30.81
C LEU A 165 2.45 20.08 29.84
N ASP A 166 1.17 19.67 29.81
CA ASP A 166 0.08 20.35 29.10
C ASP A 166 -0.11 21.81 29.55
N ARG A 167 0.09 22.11 30.84
CA ARG A 167 -0.08 23.46 31.39
C ARG A 167 1.17 24.33 31.35
N VAL A 168 2.33 23.75 31.64
CA VAL A 168 3.56 24.55 31.84
C VAL A 168 4.36 24.75 30.57
N ALA A 169 4.24 23.84 29.60
CA ALA A 169 4.98 23.91 28.36
C ALA A 169 4.14 23.40 27.16
N PRO A 170 2.94 23.95 26.92
CA PRO A 170 2.01 23.42 25.91
C PRO A 170 2.58 23.41 24.50
N GLN A 171 3.34 24.44 24.11
CA GLN A 171 4.00 24.45 22.80
C GLN A 171 5.03 23.32 22.73
N TRP A 172 5.95 23.21 23.68
CA TRP A 172 6.93 22.11 23.71
C TRP A 172 6.30 20.70 23.86
N TRP A 173 5.20 20.58 24.62
CA TRP A 173 4.47 19.33 24.86
C TRP A 173 3.59 18.95 23.66
N HIS A 174 3.08 19.90 22.87
CA HIS A 174 2.17 19.67 21.72
C HIS A 174 2.74 20.01 20.34
N ASP A 175 3.94 20.60 20.24
CA ASP A 175 4.66 20.89 18.99
C ASP A 175 5.19 19.61 18.32
N PHE A 176 4.95 18.45 18.93
CA PHE A 176 5.07 17.18 18.24
C PHE A 176 3.86 16.96 17.34
N PRO A 177 4.07 16.39 16.14
CA PRO A 177 2.98 15.87 15.35
C PRO A 177 2.35 14.67 16.07
N VAL A 178 1.39 14.95 16.95
CA VAL A 178 0.36 13.99 17.32
C VAL A 178 -0.31 13.56 16.02
N THR A 179 -0.71 12.30 15.90
CA THR A 179 -1.53 11.80 14.79
C THR A 179 -2.71 12.73 14.56
N LYS A 180 -2.55 13.68 13.64
CA LYS A 180 -3.56 14.70 13.42
C LYS A 180 -4.53 14.14 12.40
N ARG A 181 -5.62 13.59 12.93
CA ARG A 181 -6.81 13.25 12.17
C ARG A 181 -7.42 14.54 11.62
N ILE A 182 -7.46 14.69 10.31
CA ILE A 182 -7.92 15.92 9.64
C ILE A 182 -9.37 15.83 9.14
N HIS A 183 -9.93 14.61 9.10
CA HIS A 183 -11.34 14.28 8.82
C HIS A 183 -11.66 12.84 9.26
N ASN A 184 -12.94 12.43 9.15
CA ASN A 184 -13.42 11.07 9.43
C ASN A 184 -14.07 10.42 8.20
N ASP A 185 -13.65 10.86 7.01
CA ASP A 185 -14.34 10.59 5.74
C ASP A 185 -13.54 9.64 4.84
N GLY A 186 -12.75 8.74 5.44
CA GLY A 186 -11.78 7.91 4.73
C GLY A 186 -12.41 7.07 3.63
N GLU A 187 -13.58 6.47 3.88
CA GLU A 187 -14.29 5.67 2.86
C GLU A 187 -14.70 6.48 1.63
N ASN A 188 -15.23 7.69 1.80
CA ASN A 188 -15.63 8.53 0.68
C ASN A 188 -14.42 9.07 -0.10
N VAL A 189 -13.34 9.38 0.62
CA VAL A 189 -12.06 9.74 0.00
C VAL A 189 -11.51 8.57 -0.80
N CYS A 190 -11.41 7.38 -0.20
CA CYS A 190 -10.91 6.18 -0.85
C CYS A 190 -11.73 5.81 -2.08
N LEU A 191 -13.07 5.81 -1.98
CA LEU A 191 -13.95 5.54 -3.12
C LEU A 191 -13.69 6.52 -4.26
N ALA A 192 -13.62 7.81 -3.98
CA ALA A 192 -13.36 8.83 -5.00
C ALA A 192 -11.99 8.66 -5.66
N LEU A 193 -10.96 8.28 -4.90
CA LEU A 193 -9.62 8.04 -5.42
C LEU A 193 -9.54 6.77 -6.28
N LEU A 194 -10.17 5.67 -5.85
CA LEU A 194 -10.26 4.44 -6.64
C LEU A 194 -11.00 4.68 -7.97
N VAL A 195 -12.11 5.41 -7.95
CA VAL A 195 -12.86 5.80 -9.16
C VAL A 195 -12.01 6.70 -10.06
N ARG A 196 -11.32 7.69 -9.48
CA ARG A 196 -10.46 8.60 -10.24
C ARG A 196 -9.29 7.87 -10.90
N LEU A 197 -8.69 6.90 -10.21
CA LEU A 197 -7.61 6.07 -10.74
C LEU A 197 -8.12 5.17 -11.88
N ASN A 198 -9.25 4.50 -11.68
CA ASN A 198 -9.92 3.71 -12.71
C ASN A 198 -10.15 4.50 -14.00
N GLN A 199 -10.71 5.71 -13.88
CA GLN A 199 -10.94 6.60 -15.01
C GLN A 199 -9.65 7.05 -15.69
N LEU A 200 -8.61 7.35 -14.90
CA LEU A 200 -7.31 7.77 -15.44
C LEU A 200 -6.66 6.66 -16.26
N ILE A 201 -6.69 5.43 -15.77
CA ILE A 201 -6.08 4.27 -16.43
C ILE A 201 -6.90 3.87 -17.67
N LYS A 202 -8.24 3.87 -17.58
CA LYS A 202 -9.12 3.60 -18.74
C LYS A 202 -8.88 4.57 -19.90
N ARG A 203 -8.67 5.87 -19.61
CA ARG A 203 -8.33 6.87 -20.64
C ARG A 203 -7.00 6.60 -21.34
N ARG A 204 -6.10 5.85 -20.73
CA ARG A 204 -4.82 5.40 -21.32
C ARG A 204 -4.93 4.05 -22.02
N GLY A 205 -6.12 3.43 -22.05
CA GLY A 205 -6.31 2.08 -22.60
C GLY A 205 -5.87 0.94 -21.67
N GLY A 206 -5.48 1.26 -20.43
CA GLY A 206 -5.09 0.25 -19.44
C GLY A 206 -6.26 -0.29 -18.61
N LYS A 207 -5.95 -1.23 -17.71
CA LYS A 207 -6.89 -1.85 -16.77
C LYS A 207 -6.51 -1.51 -15.33
N PHE A 208 -7.50 -1.12 -14.53
CA PHE A 208 -7.33 -0.88 -13.11
C PHE A 208 -8.05 -1.94 -12.29
N ILE A 209 -7.35 -2.50 -11.31
CA ILE A 209 -7.90 -3.50 -10.39
C ILE A 209 -7.60 -3.07 -8.96
N ALA A 210 -8.64 -2.99 -8.14
CA ALA A 210 -8.52 -2.78 -6.71
C ALA A 210 -8.56 -4.13 -5.98
N ILE A 211 -7.61 -4.37 -5.07
CA ILE A 211 -7.47 -5.66 -4.37
C ILE A 211 -7.46 -5.46 -2.85
N PRO A 212 -8.62 -5.58 -2.19
CA PRO A 212 -8.68 -5.73 -0.75
C PRO A 212 -7.93 -6.98 -0.30
N LEU A 213 -7.06 -6.83 0.70
CA LEU A 213 -6.25 -7.90 1.28
C LEU A 213 -6.73 -8.24 2.69
N ALA A 214 -6.70 -9.52 3.05
CA ALA A 214 -7.05 -9.99 4.39
C ALA A 214 -5.95 -9.66 5.41
N THR A 215 -6.34 -9.25 6.62
CA THR A 215 -5.46 -9.17 7.79
C THR A 215 -5.83 -10.24 8.82
N ASN A 216 -4.89 -10.59 9.70
CA ASN A 216 -5.13 -11.48 10.85
C ASN A 216 -5.53 -10.74 12.14
N GLY A 217 -5.87 -9.45 12.06
CA GLY A 217 -6.19 -8.63 13.23
C GLY A 217 -4.99 -7.98 13.94
N ARG A 218 -3.73 -8.43 13.70
CA ARG A 218 -2.55 -7.86 14.38
C ARG A 218 -2.15 -6.48 13.86
N ILE A 219 -2.28 -6.25 12.54
CA ILE A 219 -1.87 -5.00 11.87
C ILE A 219 -3.09 -4.14 11.46
N GLY A 220 -4.31 -4.64 11.68
CA GLY A 220 -5.56 -3.94 11.43
C GLY A 220 -6.76 -4.89 11.38
N ASP A 221 -7.96 -4.34 11.41
CA ASP A 221 -9.23 -5.06 11.22
C ASP A 221 -9.61 -5.22 9.74
N ASN A 222 -10.82 -5.75 9.49
CA ASN A 222 -11.43 -5.85 8.17
C ASN A 222 -12.77 -5.08 8.06
N GLU A 223 -13.13 -4.25 9.06
CA GLU A 223 -14.50 -3.73 9.23
C GLU A 223 -14.95 -2.84 8.08
N ARG A 224 -14.05 -2.01 7.55
CA ARG A 224 -14.36 -1.01 6.51
C ARG A 224 -14.25 -1.54 5.08
N LEU A 225 -13.73 -2.76 4.91
CA LEU A 225 -13.48 -3.33 3.58
C LEU A 225 -14.78 -3.57 2.82
N LEU A 226 -15.76 -4.24 3.45
CA LEU A 226 -17.00 -4.67 2.77
C LEU A 226 -17.79 -3.49 2.20
N SER A 227 -17.93 -2.41 2.97
CA SER A 227 -18.60 -1.17 2.53
C SER A 227 -17.91 -0.57 1.31
N LEU A 228 -16.58 -0.38 1.38
CA LEU A 228 -15.82 0.23 0.29
C LEU A 228 -15.85 -0.64 -0.97
N ILE A 229 -15.71 -1.96 -0.83
CA ILE A 229 -15.75 -2.94 -1.94
C ILE A 229 -17.07 -2.85 -2.69
N LYS A 230 -18.19 -2.92 -1.96
CA LYS A 230 -19.53 -2.84 -2.55
C LYS A 230 -19.68 -1.54 -3.36
N ARG A 231 -19.34 -0.41 -2.74
CA ARG A 231 -19.48 0.92 -3.36
C ARG A 231 -18.53 1.12 -4.55
N ALA A 232 -17.33 0.57 -4.50
CA ALA A 232 -16.38 0.61 -5.61
C ALA A 232 -16.91 -0.15 -6.83
N ARG A 233 -17.45 -1.36 -6.62
CA ARG A 233 -18.11 -2.16 -7.67
C ARG A 233 -19.29 -1.43 -8.29
N GLU A 234 -20.15 -0.82 -7.48
CA GLU A 234 -21.28 0.01 -7.93
C GLU A 234 -20.85 1.21 -8.79
N LYS A 235 -19.62 1.71 -8.61
CA LYS A 235 -19.01 2.77 -9.42
C LYS A 235 -18.17 2.26 -10.61
N GLY A 236 -18.27 0.97 -10.93
CA GLY A 236 -17.60 0.37 -12.08
C GLY A 236 -16.07 0.22 -11.93
N VAL A 237 -15.58 0.21 -10.68
CA VAL A 237 -14.22 -0.22 -10.36
C VAL A 237 -14.20 -1.74 -10.32
N GLU A 238 -13.23 -2.33 -10.99
CA GLU A 238 -13.02 -3.78 -10.93
C GLU A 238 -12.32 -4.14 -9.62
N VAL A 239 -12.90 -5.09 -8.87
CA VAL A 239 -12.44 -5.47 -7.52
C VAL A 239 -12.31 -6.98 -7.39
N LEU A 240 -11.08 -7.45 -7.19
CA LEU A 240 -10.78 -8.82 -6.76
C LEU A 240 -10.66 -8.84 -5.24
N ASP A 241 -11.69 -9.36 -4.56
CA ASP A 241 -11.75 -9.36 -3.10
C ASP A 241 -11.04 -10.58 -2.51
N LEU A 242 -9.75 -10.42 -2.20
CA LEU A 242 -8.96 -11.44 -1.50
C LEU A 242 -9.11 -11.34 0.02
N SER A 243 -9.87 -10.38 0.54
CA SER A 243 -10.15 -10.29 1.97
C SER A 243 -11.16 -11.34 2.41
N ALA A 244 -12.20 -11.57 1.60
CA ALA A 244 -13.28 -12.52 1.91
C ALA A 244 -12.88 -13.98 1.73
N ASP A 245 -12.09 -14.29 0.70
CA ASP A 245 -11.72 -15.69 0.40
C ASP A 245 -10.85 -16.31 1.50
N MET A 246 -10.05 -15.50 2.19
CA MET A 246 -9.16 -16.02 3.24
C MET A 246 -9.91 -16.30 4.55
N LEU A 247 -10.99 -15.56 4.79
CA LEU A 247 -11.85 -15.74 5.95
C LEU A 247 -12.64 -17.07 5.90
N LYS A 248 -12.63 -17.76 4.75
CA LYS A 248 -13.23 -19.09 4.58
C LYS A 248 -12.32 -20.22 5.05
N LEU A 249 -11.03 -19.96 5.29
CA LEU A 249 -10.07 -20.94 5.80
C LEU A 249 -10.32 -21.23 7.28
N GLN A 250 -9.87 -22.41 7.74
CA GLN A 250 -9.86 -22.70 9.18
C GLN A 250 -8.95 -21.70 9.91
N PRO A 251 -9.33 -21.20 11.12
CA PRO A 251 -8.55 -20.15 11.80
C PRO A 251 -7.07 -20.47 12.02
N SER A 252 -6.73 -21.73 12.32
CA SER A 252 -5.35 -22.17 12.49
C SER A 252 -4.55 -22.12 11.18
N GLN A 253 -5.17 -22.56 10.08
CA GLN A 253 -4.59 -22.47 8.74
C GLN A 253 -4.41 -21.01 8.33
N PHE A 254 -5.43 -20.19 8.51
CA PHE A 254 -5.36 -18.76 8.24
C PHE A 254 -4.24 -18.09 9.03
N GLN A 255 -4.10 -18.38 10.32
CA GLN A 255 -3.05 -17.77 11.14
C GLN A 255 -1.63 -18.20 10.72
N SER A 256 -1.46 -19.42 10.20
CA SER A 256 -0.17 -19.92 9.69
C SER A 256 0.31 -19.23 8.39
N LEU A 257 -0.59 -18.53 7.70
CA LEU A 257 -0.29 -17.73 6.51
C LEU A 257 0.30 -16.35 6.85
N PHE A 258 0.55 -16.06 8.13
CA PHE A 258 1.14 -14.80 8.56
C PHE A 258 2.43 -15.05 9.35
N MET A 259 3.39 -14.15 9.13
CA MET A 259 4.56 -14.00 9.98
C MET A 259 4.16 -13.59 11.40
N PRO A 260 5.03 -13.78 12.42
CA PRO A 260 4.72 -13.43 13.81
C PRO A 260 4.27 -11.98 14.03
N SER A 261 4.72 -11.03 13.21
CA SER A 261 4.27 -9.63 13.26
C SER A 261 2.83 -9.40 12.79
N GLY A 262 2.29 -10.32 11.96
CA GLY A 262 1.05 -10.14 11.21
C GLY A 262 1.19 -9.76 9.74
N HIS A 263 2.39 -9.69 9.17
CA HIS A 263 2.59 -9.63 7.70
C HIS A 263 2.44 -10.99 7.04
N TYR A 264 2.32 -11.04 5.71
CA TYR A 264 2.17 -12.29 4.97
C TYR A 264 3.44 -13.14 4.98
N SER A 265 3.28 -14.45 5.19
CA SER A 265 4.34 -15.42 4.97
C SER A 265 4.63 -15.61 3.47
N PRO A 266 5.73 -16.27 3.09
CA PRO A 266 5.98 -16.63 1.68
C PRO A 266 4.82 -17.42 1.06
N ALA A 267 4.22 -18.36 1.82
CA ALA A 267 3.09 -19.15 1.36
C ALA A 267 1.85 -18.28 1.05
N MET A 268 1.56 -17.28 1.87
CA MET A 268 0.45 -16.36 1.66
C MET A 268 0.68 -15.43 0.48
N ASN A 269 1.91 -14.94 0.30
CA ASN A 269 2.29 -14.16 -0.87
C ASN A 269 2.11 -14.97 -2.17
N ARG A 270 2.53 -16.25 -2.17
CA ARG A 270 2.31 -17.15 -3.31
C ARG A 270 0.82 -17.36 -3.60
N PHE A 271 0.03 -17.63 -2.58
CA PHE A 271 -1.42 -17.79 -2.70
C PHE A 271 -2.08 -16.56 -3.35
N VAL A 272 -1.75 -15.37 -2.87
CA VAL A 272 -2.27 -14.09 -3.39
C VAL A 272 -1.90 -13.94 -4.86
N ALA A 273 -0.64 -14.20 -5.21
CA ALA A 273 -0.16 -14.10 -6.60
C ALA A 273 -0.91 -15.06 -7.54
N GLU A 274 -1.19 -16.29 -7.11
CA GLU A 274 -1.91 -17.29 -7.91
C GLU A 274 -3.35 -16.87 -8.19
N HIS A 275 -4.05 -16.29 -7.20
CA HIS A 275 -5.42 -15.79 -7.37
C HIS A 275 -5.47 -14.56 -8.28
N ILE A 276 -4.50 -13.65 -8.15
CA ILE A 276 -4.37 -12.52 -9.06
C ILE A 276 -4.08 -13.02 -10.48
N ALA A 277 -3.15 -13.95 -10.66
CA ALA A 277 -2.82 -14.49 -11.97
C ALA A 277 -4.02 -15.17 -12.65
N ALA A 278 -4.79 -15.97 -11.91
CA ALA A 278 -6.02 -16.58 -12.41
C ALA A 278 -7.02 -15.52 -12.89
N PHE A 279 -7.27 -14.50 -12.04
CA PHE A 279 -8.17 -13.39 -12.36
C PHE A 279 -7.74 -12.62 -13.61
N LEU A 280 -6.44 -12.34 -13.76
CA LEU A 280 -5.90 -11.62 -14.92
C LEU A 280 -5.98 -12.44 -16.22
N ARG A 281 -5.76 -13.76 -16.15
CA ARG A 281 -5.86 -14.67 -17.30
C ARG A 281 -7.28 -14.74 -17.87
N GLU A 282 -8.29 -14.78 -17.01
CA GLU A 282 -9.70 -14.70 -17.41
C GLU A 282 -10.03 -13.42 -18.18
N ARG A 283 -9.26 -12.36 -17.95
CA ARG A 283 -9.41 -11.04 -18.59
C ARG A 283 -8.49 -10.84 -19.79
N GLY A 284 -7.89 -11.93 -20.29
CA GLY A 284 -7.05 -11.92 -21.48
C GLY A 284 -5.64 -11.39 -21.26
N ILE A 285 -5.21 -11.15 -20.01
CA ILE A 285 -3.81 -10.84 -19.72
C ILE A 285 -3.08 -12.18 -19.63
N ARG A 286 -2.40 -12.54 -20.73
CA ARG A 286 -1.68 -13.81 -20.88
C ARG A 286 -0.18 -13.53 -21.01
N PRO A 287 0.68 -14.52 -20.72
CA PRO A 287 2.10 -14.42 -21.05
C PRO A 287 2.24 -14.04 -22.53
N PRO A 288 3.28 -13.29 -22.92
CA PRO A 288 3.62 -13.15 -24.33
C PRO A 288 3.74 -14.56 -24.96
N PRO A 289 3.30 -14.77 -26.21
CA PRO A 289 3.43 -16.06 -26.85
C PRO A 289 4.89 -16.49 -26.78
N ASN A 290 5.13 -17.69 -26.27
CA ASN A 290 6.47 -18.26 -26.16
C ASN A 290 7.08 -18.19 -27.57
N LYS A 291 8.12 -17.38 -27.77
CA LYS A 291 8.93 -17.48 -28.98
C LYS A 291 9.57 -18.85 -28.89
N SER A 292 8.95 -19.85 -29.50
CA SER A 292 9.55 -21.14 -29.72
C SER A 292 10.95 -20.88 -30.26
N LEU A 293 11.97 -21.30 -29.51
CA LEU A 293 13.33 -21.39 -29.99
C LEU A 293 13.26 -22.16 -31.30
N THR A 294 13.29 -21.45 -32.41
CA THR A 294 13.42 -22.05 -33.72
C THR A 294 14.91 -22.36 -33.79
N VAL A 295 15.26 -23.53 -33.29
CA VAL A 295 16.55 -24.15 -33.54
C VAL A 295 16.56 -24.44 -35.03
N TRP A 296 17.24 -23.60 -35.80
CA TRP A 296 17.77 -23.95 -37.11
C TRP A 296 19.24 -24.27 -36.94
#